data_AF-A0A415EIL1-F1
#
_entry.id   AF-A0A415EIL1-F1
#
_cell.length_a   1.000
_cell.length_b   1.000
_cell.length_c   1.000
_cell.angle_alpha   90.00
_cell.angle_beta   90.00
_cell.angle_gamma   90.00
#
_symmetry.space_group_name_H-M   'P 1'
#
loop_
_entity.id
_entity.type
_entity.pdbx_description
1 polymer ?
#
loop_
_entity_poly.entity_id
_entity_poly.type
_entity_poly.pdbx_seq_one_letter_code
_entity_poly.pdbx_strand_id
1 'polypeptide(L)'
;MSPIAEDRIIYHYCSVDGFMNIMKNRNLWLTEASFTNDAWENQMLDPVFERALAELVWDGEVAQDQMAQARDLYYHHSACFIFLGCFSSEGDLLPQWRSYADDGRGFAIGFAPSKMNFDTHSVHLNADFPNKYFLKEVIYMNEAHTERFMPLAKNWIRMRLTRGRHFTGPEIRRAIADDAAFSSLRYYCKNDSFQFERELRALWLPILLKDENGNMVKQNEKAYQQIRFRGERDQIISYTEMPFAADCIKRIVIGPKNEMKNHQDVLKIFLGASGYDDKNIEIGVSMSSYR
;
A
#
# COMPACT_ATOMS: atom_id res chain seq x y z
N MET A 1 2.14 4.73 -17.39
CA MET A 1 1.31 5.29 -16.30
C MET A 1 1.20 6.78 -16.56
N SER A 2 0.01 7.37 -16.39
CA SER A 2 -0.15 8.82 -16.50
C SER A 2 0.58 9.52 -15.35
N PRO A 3 1.24 10.67 -15.59
CA PRO A 3 1.84 11.46 -14.52
C PRO A 3 0.77 11.84 -13.48
N ILE A 4 1.15 11.93 -12.21
CA ILE A 4 0.28 12.49 -11.17
C ILE A 4 -0.06 13.91 -11.62
N ALA A 5 -1.33 14.17 -11.94
CA ALA A 5 -1.77 15.50 -12.29
C ALA A 5 -1.45 16.47 -11.14
N GLU A 6 -0.97 17.66 -11.48
CA GLU A 6 -0.44 18.62 -10.50
C GLU A 6 -1.48 19.03 -9.44
N ASP A 7 -2.76 19.03 -9.84
CA ASP A 7 -3.92 19.38 -9.00
C ASP A 7 -4.64 18.18 -8.37
N ARG A 8 -4.14 16.95 -8.54
CA ARG A 8 -4.78 15.77 -7.94
C ARG A 8 -4.71 15.85 -6.42
N ILE A 9 -5.81 15.56 -5.74
CA ILE A 9 -5.86 15.38 -4.29
C ILE A 9 -6.22 13.92 -3.98
N ILE A 10 -5.55 13.33 -2.99
CA ILE A 10 -5.90 12.02 -2.43
C ILE A 10 -6.18 12.17 -0.94
N TYR A 11 -7.07 11.35 -0.39
CA TYR A 11 -7.61 11.54 0.94
C TYR A 11 -7.28 10.37 1.85
N HIS A 12 -6.75 10.67 3.03
CA HIS A 12 -6.60 9.68 4.09
C HIS A 12 -7.69 9.89 5.15
N TYR A 13 -8.56 8.89 5.31
CA TYR A 13 -9.59 8.88 6.34
C TYR A 13 -9.00 8.37 7.64
N CYS A 14 -9.25 9.09 8.74
CA CYS A 14 -8.72 8.74 10.05
C CYS A 14 -9.64 9.21 11.18
N SER A 15 -9.47 8.63 12.36
CA SER A 15 -10.11 9.11 13.59
C SER A 15 -9.57 10.48 14.01
N VAL A 16 -10.18 11.10 15.01
CA VAL A 16 -9.69 12.38 15.59
C VAL A 16 -8.26 12.23 16.14
N ASP A 17 -7.97 11.12 16.83
CA ASP A 17 -6.62 10.85 17.35
C ASP A 17 -5.61 10.62 16.23
N GLY A 18 -6.01 9.89 15.19
CA GLY A 18 -5.21 9.70 13.98
C GLY A 18 -4.88 11.04 13.32
N PHE A 19 -5.89 11.88 13.11
CA PHE A 19 -5.74 13.24 12.59
C PHE A 19 -4.74 14.05 13.43
N MET A 20 -4.92 14.09 14.75
CA MET A 20 -4.02 14.84 15.62
C MET A 20 -2.57 14.35 15.54
N ASN A 21 -2.36 13.03 15.52
CA ASN A 21 -1.02 12.44 15.42
C ASN A 21 -0.36 12.74 14.07
N ILE A 22 -1.10 12.58 12.97
CA ILE A 22 -0.61 12.85 11.61
C ILE A 22 -0.19 14.32 11.48
N MET A 23 -1.03 15.24 11.95
CA MET A 23 -0.77 16.67 11.81
C MET A 23 0.36 17.16 12.73
N LYS A 24 0.43 16.69 13.98
CA LYS A 24 1.50 17.09 14.91
C LYS A 24 2.87 16.57 14.47
N ASN A 25 2.93 15.33 14.01
CA ASN A 25 4.21 14.66 13.71
C ASN A 25 4.63 14.78 12.24
N ARG A 26 3.73 15.23 11.35
CA ARG A 26 3.95 15.36 9.90
C ARG A 26 4.41 14.05 9.25
N ASN A 27 3.83 12.94 9.71
CA ASN A 27 4.10 11.62 9.18
C ASN A 27 2.80 10.82 9.02
N LEU A 28 2.81 9.93 8.02
CA LEU A 28 1.81 8.89 7.85
C LEU A 28 2.43 7.55 8.20
N TRP A 29 1.71 6.70 8.90
CA TRP A 29 2.18 5.36 9.22
C TRP A 29 1.78 4.41 8.10
N LEU A 30 2.77 3.80 7.45
CA LEU A 30 2.53 2.68 6.55
C LEU A 30 2.68 1.40 7.36
N THR A 31 1.60 0.65 7.53
CA THR A 31 1.56 -0.57 8.36
C THR A 31 1.90 -1.79 7.52
N GLU A 32 2.58 -2.77 8.09
CA GLU A 32 2.87 -4.02 7.38
C GLU A 32 1.57 -4.74 6.97
N ALA A 33 1.52 -5.19 5.72
CA ALA A 33 0.31 -5.61 5.03
C ALA A 33 -0.40 -6.81 5.67
N SER A 34 0.31 -7.66 6.44
CA SER A 34 -0.29 -8.80 7.13
C SER A 34 -1.19 -8.37 8.29
N PHE A 35 -1.07 -7.12 8.76
CA PHE A 35 -1.88 -6.54 9.83
C PHE A 35 -3.02 -5.63 9.33
N THR A 36 -3.23 -5.53 8.02
CA THR A 36 -4.37 -4.78 7.47
C THR A 36 -5.60 -5.68 7.40
N ASN A 37 -6.79 -5.09 7.30
CA ASN A 37 -8.07 -5.83 7.28
C ASN A 37 -8.25 -6.75 6.05
N ASP A 38 -7.27 -6.77 5.15
CA ASP A 38 -7.39 -7.25 3.78
C ASP A 38 -6.64 -8.58 3.54
N ALA A 39 -6.74 -9.52 4.47
CA ALA A 39 -6.07 -10.83 4.38
C ALA A 39 -6.34 -11.61 3.07
N TRP A 40 -7.49 -11.37 2.42
CA TRP A 40 -7.91 -12.01 1.17
C TRP A 40 -7.27 -11.42 -0.09
N GLU A 41 -6.76 -10.19 -0.04
CA GLU A 41 -6.25 -9.52 -1.24
C GLU A 41 -4.97 -10.17 -1.80
N ASN A 42 -4.19 -10.81 -0.92
CA ASN A 42 -3.00 -11.55 -1.31
C ASN A 42 -3.31 -12.72 -2.28
N GLN A 43 -4.57 -13.17 -2.36
CA GLN A 43 -5.01 -14.29 -3.19
C GLN A 43 -5.63 -13.86 -4.53
N MET A 44 -5.77 -12.56 -4.80
CA MET A 44 -6.42 -12.05 -6.02
C MET A 44 -5.75 -12.51 -7.33
N LEU A 45 -4.45 -12.84 -7.27
CA LEU A 45 -3.69 -13.32 -8.42
C LEU A 45 -3.62 -14.84 -8.53
N ASP A 46 -4.09 -15.58 -7.53
CA ASP A 46 -3.98 -17.04 -7.50
C ASP A 46 -4.67 -17.70 -8.71
N PRO A 47 -5.88 -17.26 -9.13
CA PRO A 47 -6.49 -17.79 -10.35
C PRO A 47 -5.68 -17.50 -11.62
N VAL A 48 -5.04 -16.33 -11.70
CA VAL A 48 -4.20 -15.94 -12.83
C VAL A 48 -2.96 -16.83 -12.87
N PHE A 49 -2.33 -17.06 -11.72
CA PHE A 49 -1.17 -17.91 -11.59
C PHE A 49 -1.47 -19.37 -11.94
N GLU A 50 -2.52 -19.96 -11.34
CA GLU A 50 -2.88 -21.36 -11.59
C GLU A 50 -3.24 -21.60 -13.07
N ARG A 51 -3.97 -20.66 -13.70
CA ARG A 51 -4.26 -20.74 -15.13
C ARG A 51 -3.00 -20.62 -15.98
N ALA A 52 -2.12 -19.68 -15.68
CA ALA A 52 -0.85 -19.52 -16.40
C ALA A 52 0.04 -20.77 -16.27
N LEU A 53 0.10 -21.38 -15.09
CA LEU A 53 0.83 -22.62 -14.86
C LEU A 53 0.22 -23.78 -15.65
N ALA A 54 -1.10 -23.94 -15.63
CA ALA A 54 -1.78 -24.99 -16.37
C ALA A 54 -1.55 -24.87 -17.89
N GLU A 55 -1.64 -23.65 -18.45
CA GLU A 55 -1.37 -23.40 -19.86
C GLU A 55 0.09 -23.70 -20.22
N LEU A 56 1.07 -23.28 -19.40
CA LEU A 56 2.49 -23.58 -19.66
C LEU A 56 2.79 -25.09 -19.64
N VAL A 57 2.12 -25.85 -18.77
CA VAL A 57 2.26 -27.31 -18.72
C VAL A 57 1.62 -27.97 -19.93
N TRP A 58 0.43 -27.50 -20.32
CA TRP A 58 -0.27 -27.97 -21.51
C TRP A 58 0.55 -27.72 -22.79
N ASP A 59 1.17 -26.54 -22.89
CA ASP A 59 2.02 -26.13 -24.02
C ASP A 59 3.38 -26.85 -24.02
N GLY A 60 3.70 -27.62 -22.98
CA GLY A 60 4.97 -28.35 -22.82
C GLY A 60 6.16 -27.46 -22.45
N GLU A 61 5.92 -26.20 -22.10
CA GLU A 61 6.96 -25.25 -21.68
C GLU A 61 7.44 -25.51 -20.24
N VAL A 62 6.58 -26.08 -19.40
CA VAL A 62 6.88 -26.49 -18.02
C VAL A 62 6.54 -27.96 -17.86
N ALA A 63 7.46 -28.75 -17.29
CA ALA A 63 7.19 -30.17 -17.08
C ALA A 63 6.18 -30.38 -15.94
N GLN A 64 5.37 -31.44 -16.04
CA GLN A 64 4.28 -31.71 -15.08
C GLN A 64 4.79 -31.92 -13.64
N ASP A 65 5.99 -32.49 -13.48
CA ASP A 65 6.66 -32.67 -12.18
C ASP A 65 7.17 -31.36 -11.57
N GLN A 66 7.33 -30.30 -12.36
CA GLN A 66 7.72 -28.97 -11.89
C GLN A 66 6.54 -28.15 -11.34
N MET A 67 5.29 -28.60 -11.51
CA MET A 67 4.11 -27.88 -11.01
C MET A 67 4.15 -27.66 -9.50
N ALA A 68 4.57 -28.67 -8.74
CA ALA A 68 4.68 -28.58 -7.28
C ALA A 68 5.72 -27.53 -6.87
N GLN A 69 6.85 -27.49 -7.58
CA GLN A 69 7.89 -26.49 -7.35
C GLN A 69 7.41 -25.07 -7.69
N ALA A 70 6.70 -24.89 -8.80
CA ALA A 70 6.15 -23.58 -9.18
C ALA A 70 5.17 -23.05 -8.13
N ARG A 71 4.25 -23.90 -7.64
CA ARG A 71 3.30 -23.56 -6.58
C ARG A 71 4.01 -23.21 -5.28
N ASP A 72 4.99 -24.01 -4.89
CA ASP A 72 5.78 -23.73 -3.70
C ASP A 72 6.50 -22.37 -3.78
N LEU A 73 7.13 -22.07 -4.92
CA LEU A 73 7.75 -20.77 -5.18
C LEU A 73 6.75 -19.62 -5.17
N TYR A 74 5.47 -19.86 -5.47
CA TYR A 74 4.45 -18.81 -5.52
C TYR A 74 3.78 -18.55 -4.17
N TYR A 75 3.43 -19.62 -3.45
CA TYR A 75 2.69 -19.55 -2.19
C TYR A 75 3.58 -19.44 -0.95
N HIS A 76 4.83 -19.90 -1.01
CA HIS A 76 5.72 -19.94 0.16
C HIS A 76 6.92 -18.98 0.06
N HIS A 77 7.08 -18.26 -1.04
CA HIS A 77 8.18 -17.31 -1.20
C HIS A 77 7.85 -15.96 -0.55
N SER A 78 8.20 -15.83 0.73
CA SER A 78 7.84 -14.73 1.64
C SER A 78 9.03 -13.87 2.09
N ALA A 79 9.82 -13.36 1.13
CA ALA A 79 10.90 -12.42 1.45
C ALA A 79 10.46 -10.94 1.36
N CYS A 80 9.25 -10.67 0.87
CA CYS A 80 8.78 -9.32 0.63
C CYS A 80 7.82 -8.90 1.75
N PHE A 81 8.35 -8.20 2.73
CA PHE A 81 7.51 -7.44 3.66
C PHE A 81 7.10 -6.15 2.99
N ILE A 82 5.84 -5.78 3.14
CA ILE A 82 5.32 -4.57 2.53
C ILE A 82 4.56 -3.78 3.55
N PHE A 83 4.89 -2.51 3.57
CA PHE A 83 4.24 -1.53 4.41
C PHE A 83 3.39 -0.66 3.52
N LEU A 84 2.11 -0.55 3.85
CA LEU A 84 1.16 0.19 3.05
C LEU A 84 0.34 1.16 3.88
N GLY A 85 -0.07 2.23 3.22
CA GLY A 85 -1.01 3.22 3.73
C GLY A 85 -2.03 3.54 2.65
N CYS A 86 -3.30 3.55 3.04
CA CYS A 86 -4.41 3.68 2.11
C CYS A 86 -4.89 5.12 2.02
N PHE A 87 -5.22 5.52 0.80
CA PHE A 87 -5.88 6.77 0.46
C PHE A 87 -7.09 6.45 -0.41
N SER A 88 -7.98 7.41 -0.56
CA SER A 88 -9.05 7.42 -1.55
C SER A 88 -8.85 8.58 -2.53
N SER A 89 -9.32 8.45 -3.77
CA SER A 89 -9.40 9.62 -4.67
C SER A 89 -10.50 10.60 -4.25
N GLU A 90 -11.41 10.21 -3.36
CA GLU A 90 -12.57 10.99 -2.96
C GLU A 90 -12.56 11.30 -1.45
N GLY A 91 -12.83 12.56 -1.09
CA GLY A 91 -12.76 13.06 0.29
C GLY A 91 -14.07 13.00 1.07
N ASP A 92 -15.17 12.56 0.44
CA ASP A 92 -16.47 12.45 1.08
C ASP A 92 -17.24 11.20 0.61
N LEU A 93 -16.75 10.03 1.03
CA LEU A 93 -17.40 8.74 0.74
C LEU A 93 -17.99 8.11 2.00
N LEU A 94 -19.30 7.88 2.00
CA LEU A 94 -20.01 7.24 3.12
C LEU A 94 -19.37 5.92 3.61
N PRO A 95 -18.97 4.97 2.74
CA PRO A 95 -18.31 3.75 3.20
C PRO A 95 -16.97 4.02 3.89
N GLN A 96 -16.19 4.99 3.40
CA GLN A 96 -14.90 5.36 3.98
C GLN A 96 -15.06 5.99 5.36
N TRP A 97 -16.06 6.86 5.52
CA TRP A 97 -16.40 7.44 6.82
C TRP A 97 -16.75 6.36 7.86
N ARG A 98 -17.53 5.36 7.45
CA ARG A 98 -17.96 4.25 8.33
C ARG A 98 -16.78 3.40 8.79
N SER A 99 -15.92 3.02 7.85
CA SER A 99 -14.85 2.05 8.09
C SER A 99 -13.60 2.67 8.71
N TYR A 100 -13.20 3.87 8.29
CA TYR A 100 -11.84 4.37 8.54
C TYR A 100 -11.79 5.70 9.31
N ALA A 101 -12.92 6.39 9.49
CA ALA A 101 -12.99 7.67 10.21
C ALA A 101 -14.00 7.64 11.36
N ASP A 102 -13.92 6.59 12.18
CA ASP A 102 -14.71 6.41 13.41
C ASP A 102 -16.22 6.68 13.19
N ASP A 103 -16.81 5.96 12.23
CA ASP A 103 -18.23 6.08 11.87
C ASP A 103 -18.67 7.52 11.56
N GLY A 104 -17.81 8.26 10.85
CA GLY A 104 -18.03 9.65 10.45
C GLY A 104 -17.74 10.68 11.54
N ARG A 105 -17.13 10.30 12.66
CA ARG A 105 -16.67 11.23 13.72
C ARG A 105 -15.25 11.75 13.49
N GLY A 106 -14.51 11.18 12.55
CA GLY A 106 -13.15 11.55 12.21
C GLY A 106 -13.02 12.64 11.15
N PHE A 107 -11.93 12.55 10.38
CA PHE A 107 -11.57 13.48 9.30
C PHE A 107 -11.12 12.74 8.05
N ALA A 108 -11.21 13.40 6.90
CA ALA A 108 -10.47 13.03 5.69
C ALA A 108 -9.45 14.12 5.36
N ILE A 109 -8.17 13.75 5.31
CA ILE A 109 -7.06 14.66 5.06
C ILE A 109 -6.69 14.57 3.58
N GLY A 110 -6.87 15.66 2.84
CA GLY A 110 -6.55 15.77 1.42
C GLY A 110 -5.11 16.23 1.18
N PHE A 111 -4.32 15.36 0.56
CA PHE A 111 -2.92 15.57 0.20
C PHE A 111 -2.77 15.80 -1.30
N ALA A 112 -1.86 16.69 -1.69
CA ALA A 112 -1.33 16.81 -3.04
C ALA A 112 -0.19 15.80 -3.25
N PRO A 113 -0.39 14.69 -3.98
CA PRO A 113 0.62 13.64 -4.11
C PRO A 113 1.87 14.12 -4.85
N SER A 114 1.73 15.13 -5.70
CA SER A 114 2.85 15.82 -6.38
C SER A 114 3.88 16.40 -5.41
N LYS A 115 3.49 16.65 -4.15
CA LYS A 115 4.34 17.19 -3.08
C LYS A 115 4.80 16.14 -2.06
N MET A 116 4.49 14.86 -2.25
CA MET A 116 4.79 13.79 -1.30
C MET A 116 5.97 12.89 -1.73
N ASN A 117 6.72 13.30 -2.77
CA ASN A 117 7.91 12.60 -3.26
C ASN A 117 7.67 11.11 -3.59
N PHE A 118 6.48 10.78 -4.12
CA PHE A 118 6.19 9.43 -4.58
C PHE A 118 6.97 9.09 -5.86
N ASP A 119 7.55 7.90 -5.90
CA ASP A 119 8.05 7.33 -7.14
C ASP A 119 6.86 6.79 -7.97
N THR A 120 6.77 7.26 -9.21
CA THR A 120 5.74 6.88 -10.18
C THR A 120 6.17 5.77 -11.14
N HIS A 121 7.44 5.34 -11.11
CA HIS A 121 7.95 4.21 -11.89
C HIS A 121 7.33 2.87 -11.44
N SER A 122 7.70 1.78 -12.10
CA SER A 122 7.31 0.42 -11.72
C SER A 122 7.72 0.14 -10.27
N VAL A 123 6.80 -0.43 -9.49
CA VAL A 123 7.12 -0.87 -8.11
C VAL A 123 8.24 -1.90 -8.19
N HIS A 124 9.24 -1.72 -7.35
CA HIS A 124 10.34 -2.65 -7.16
C HIS A 124 10.70 -2.66 -5.68
N LEU A 125 11.29 -3.76 -5.20
CA LEU A 125 11.76 -3.75 -3.82
C LEU A 125 12.88 -2.73 -3.65
N ASN A 126 12.86 -2.11 -2.49
CA ASN A 126 13.76 -1.05 -2.12
C ASN A 126 15.01 -1.66 -1.50
N ALA A 127 16.02 -1.91 -2.33
CA ALA A 127 17.26 -2.54 -1.88
C ALA A 127 18.13 -1.61 -1.03
N ASP A 128 18.11 -0.30 -1.29
CA ASP A 128 19.13 0.60 -0.75
C ASP A 128 18.71 2.07 -0.59
N PHE A 129 17.46 2.46 -0.88
CA PHE A 129 17.05 3.88 -0.83
C PHE A 129 16.14 4.18 0.36
N PRO A 130 16.63 4.82 1.45
CA PRO A 130 15.74 5.31 2.49
C PRO A 130 14.69 6.27 1.88
N ASN A 131 13.43 6.19 2.35
CA ASN A 131 12.33 7.08 1.97
C ASN A 131 11.83 7.04 0.51
N LYS A 132 11.96 5.89 -0.16
CA LYS A 132 11.35 5.69 -1.48
C LYS A 132 9.96 5.04 -1.34
N TYR A 133 8.92 5.82 -1.59
CA TYR A 133 7.52 5.41 -1.49
C TYR A 133 6.88 5.37 -2.88
N PHE A 134 6.10 4.35 -3.18
CA PHE A 134 5.35 4.26 -4.44
C PHE A 134 3.89 4.58 -4.19
N LEU A 135 3.24 5.28 -5.12
CA LEU A 135 1.78 5.46 -5.11
C LEU A 135 1.18 4.65 -6.26
N LYS A 136 0.23 3.76 -5.95
CA LYS A 136 -0.51 2.98 -6.95
C LYS A 136 -2.01 3.07 -6.71
N GLU A 137 -2.75 3.23 -7.80
CA GLU A 137 -4.20 3.00 -7.79
C GLU A 137 -4.47 1.51 -7.64
N VAL A 138 -5.46 1.17 -6.82
CA VAL A 138 -5.88 -0.21 -6.66
C VAL A 138 -6.57 -0.69 -7.94
N ILE A 139 -6.17 -1.87 -8.39
CA ILE A 139 -6.72 -2.58 -9.53
C ILE A 139 -7.82 -3.50 -9.01
N TYR A 140 -9.06 -3.13 -9.30
CA TYR A 140 -10.24 -3.95 -9.02
C TYR A 140 -10.33 -5.08 -10.05
N MET A 141 -10.06 -6.31 -9.60
CA MET A 141 -9.86 -7.46 -10.48
C MET A 141 -11.14 -7.87 -11.21
N ASN A 142 -11.02 -8.07 -12.52
CA ASN A 142 -12.06 -8.61 -13.39
C ASN A 142 -11.42 -9.50 -14.46
N GLU A 143 -12.23 -10.10 -15.33
CA GLU A 143 -11.76 -11.02 -16.37
C GLU A 143 -10.75 -10.36 -17.34
N ALA A 144 -10.95 -9.10 -17.71
CA ALA A 144 -10.01 -8.39 -18.57
C ALA A 144 -8.64 -8.18 -17.88
N HIS A 145 -8.62 -7.93 -16.57
CA HIS A 145 -7.38 -7.87 -15.80
C HIS A 145 -6.68 -9.22 -15.72
N THR A 146 -7.44 -10.31 -15.54
CA THR A 146 -6.90 -11.68 -15.59
C THR A 146 -6.16 -11.91 -16.91
N GLU A 147 -6.81 -11.69 -18.05
CA GLU A 147 -6.18 -11.85 -19.38
C GLU A 147 -4.94 -10.95 -19.55
N ARG A 148 -5.02 -9.70 -19.08
CA ARG A 148 -3.89 -8.77 -19.13
C ARG A 148 -2.69 -9.24 -18.31
N PHE A 149 -2.92 -9.92 -17.18
CA PHE A 149 -1.86 -10.38 -16.27
C PHE A 149 -1.33 -11.77 -16.61
N MET A 150 -2.02 -12.54 -17.45
CA MET A 150 -1.57 -13.86 -17.92
C MET A 150 -0.13 -13.87 -18.47
N PRO A 151 0.29 -12.94 -19.37
CA PRO A 151 1.68 -12.93 -19.85
C PRO A 151 2.69 -12.63 -18.74
N LEU A 152 2.33 -11.81 -17.76
CA LEU A 152 3.20 -11.50 -16.61
C LEU A 152 3.37 -12.72 -15.72
N ALA A 153 2.28 -13.44 -15.45
CA ALA A 153 2.30 -14.69 -14.69
C ALA A 153 3.15 -15.77 -15.39
N LYS A 154 2.97 -15.96 -16.70
CA LYS A 154 3.76 -16.92 -17.48
C LYS A 154 5.25 -16.59 -17.44
N ASN A 155 5.61 -15.32 -17.65
CA ASN A 155 7.01 -14.88 -17.58
C ASN A 155 7.60 -15.05 -16.17
N TRP A 156 6.81 -14.78 -15.13
CA TRP A 156 7.20 -15.00 -13.74
C TRP A 156 7.52 -16.48 -13.47
N ILE A 157 6.64 -17.39 -13.88
CA ILE A 157 6.81 -18.85 -13.70
C ILE A 157 8.10 -19.33 -14.39
N ARG A 158 8.27 -19.00 -15.68
CA ARG A 158 9.46 -19.40 -16.46
C ARG A 158 10.76 -18.94 -15.79
N MET A 159 10.79 -17.68 -15.36
CA MET A 159 11.96 -17.09 -14.71
C MET A 159 12.27 -17.77 -13.36
N ARG A 160 11.24 -18.00 -12.53
CA ARG A 160 11.39 -18.58 -11.19
C ARG A 160 11.78 -20.06 -11.21
N LEU A 161 11.23 -20.85 -12.12
CA LEU A 161 11.62 -22.25 -12.29
C LEU A 161 13.07 -22.38 -12.79
N THR A 162 13.53 -21.47 -13.65
CA THR A 162 14.92 -21.47 -14.14
C THR A 162 15.92 -21.08 -13.05
N ARG A 163 15.56 -20.14 -12.17
CA ARG A 163 16.46 -19.58 -11.14
C ARG A 163 16.41 -20.34 -9.80
N GLY A 164 15.37 -21.12 -9.53
CA GLY A 164 15.21 -21.90 -8.29
C GLY A 164 14.95 -21.04 -7.03
N ARG A 165 15.07 -21.66 -5.85
CA ARG A 165 14.90 -20.99 -4.52
C ARG A 165 16.14 -20.18 -4.08
N HIS A 166 17.31 -20.45 -4.66
CA HIS A 166 18.59 -19.92 -4.18
C HIS A 166 18.98 -18.66 -4.93
N PHE A 167 18.88 -17.53 -4.26
CA PHE A 167 19.53 -16.31 -4.71
C PHE A 167 20.77 -16.08 -3.86
N THR A 168 21.96 -15.97 -4.46
CA THR A 168 23.11 -15.40 -3.74
C THR A 168 22.90 -13.88 -3.56
N GLY A 169 23.46 -13.26 -2.52
CA GLY A 169 23.27 -11.84 -2.17
C GLY A 169 23.10 -10.84 -3.35
N PRO A 170 23.97 -10.87 -4.38
CA PRO A 170 23.86 -10.04 -5.58
C PRO A 170 22.75 -10.47 -6.57
N GLU A 171 22.49 -11.77 -6.70
CA GLU A 171 21.42 -12.34 -7.53
C GLU A 171 20.04 -12.06 -6.92
N ILE A 172 19.94 -11.95 -5.59
CA ILE A 172 18.69 -11.60 -4.89
C ILE A 172 18.18 -10.27 -5.41
N ARG A 173 19.04 -9.23 -5.43
CA ARG A 173 18.66 -7.87 -5.86
C ARG A 173 18.21 -7.79 -7.32
N ARG A 174 18.89 -8.52 -8.21
CA ARG A 174 18.56 -8.53 -9.64
C ARG A 174 17.30 -9.34 -9.93
N ALA A 175 17.13 -10.48 -9.26
CA ALA A 175 15.91 -11.28 -9.39
C ALA A 175 14.69 -10.59 -8.77
N ILE A 176 14.86 -9.91 -7.64
CA ILE A 176 13.86 -9.07 -7.00
C ILE A 176 13.32 -7.96 -7.92
N ALA A 177 14.21 -7.35 -8.72
CA ALA A 177 13.83 -6.30 -9.66
C ALA A 177 13.01 -6.85 -10.85
N ASP A 178 13.39 -8.02 -11.37
CA ASP A 178 12.66 -8.70 -12.46
C ASP A 178 11.33 -9.32 -11.98
N ASP A 179 11.29 -9.78 -10.72
CA ASP A 179 10.16 -10.42 -10.05
C ASP A 179 9.00 -9.48 -9.76
N ALA A 180 9.32 -8.20 -9.55
CA ALA A 180 8.39 -7.23 -9.02
C ALA A 180 7.15 -7.03 -9.92
N ALA A 181 7.25 -7.19 -11.24
CA ALA A 181 6.13 -6.86 -12.13
C ALA A 181 4.84 -7.66 -11.89
N PHE A 182 4.95 -8.96 -11.60
CA PHE A 182 3.78 -9.80 -11.27
C PHE A 182 3.58 -9.88 -9.74
N SER A 183 4.66 -10.08 -8.99
CA SER A 183 4.61 -10.18 -7.52
C SER A 183 4.06 -8.90 -6.87
N SER A 184 4.39 -7.71 -7.39
CA SER A 184 3.93 -6.45 -6.79
C SER A 184 2.44 -6.22 -6.95
N LEU A 185 1.81 -6.81 -7.98
CA LEU A 185 0.37 -6.69 -8.23
C LEU A 185 -0.45 -7.17 -7.03
N ARG A 186 0.05 -8.15 -6.26
CA ARG A 186 -0.64 -8.68 -5.06
C ARG A 186 -1.01 -7.58 -4.07
N TYR A 187 -0.24 -6.49 -4.03
CA TYR A 187 -0.37 -5.46 -3.00
C TYR A 187 -1.23 -4.29 -3.41
N TYR A 188 -1.69 -4.25 -4.66
CA TYR A 188 -2.61 -3.24 -5.16
C TYR A 188 -3.64 -3.84 -6.12
N CYS A 189 -3.92 -5.15 -6.01
CA CYS A 189 -5.07 -5.80 -6.62
C CYS A 189 -6.09 -6.11 -5.54
N LYS A 190 -7.36 -5.79 -5.80
CA LYS A 190 -8.47 -5.96 -4.85
C LYS A 190 -9.67 -6.56 -5.55
N ASN A 191 -10.58 -7.16 -4.79
CA ASN A 191 -11.85 -7.62 -5.33
C ASN A 191 -12.69 -6.43 -5.82
N ASP A 192 -13.36 -6.58 -6.96
CA ASP A 192 -14.19 -5.53 -7.56
C ASP A 192 -15.33 -5.03 -6.66
N SER A 193 -15.79 -5.83 -5.71
CA SER A 193 -16.78 -5.42 -4.71
C SER A 193 -16.37 -4.19 -3.91
N PHE A 194 -15.07 -3.89 -3.82
CA PHE A 194 -14.52 -2.74 -3.08
C PHE A 194 -14.25 -1.51 -3.96
N GLN A 195 -14.67 -1.49 -5.24
CA GLN A 195 -14.44 -0.35 -6.13
C GLN A 195 -14.95 0.99 -5.59
N PHE A 196 -15.95 0.94 -4.69
CA PHE A 196 -16.51 2.11 -4.02
C PHE A 196 -15.48 2.85 -3.15
N GLU A 197 -14.40 2.19 -2.73
CA GLU A 197 -13.36 2.81 -1.90
C GLU A 197 -12.50 3.81 -2.67
N ARG A 198 -12.44 3.66 -4.01
CA ARG A 198 -11.60 4.49 -4.89
C ARG A 198 -10.15 4.55 -4.40
N GLU A 199 -9.67 3.40 -3.93
CA GLU A 199 -8.44 3.27 -3.16
C GLU A 199 -7.17 3.53 -3.99
N LEU A 200 -6.21 4.21 -3.36
CA LEU A 200 -4.81 4.25 -3.75
C LEU A 200 -3.96 3.80 -2.55
N ARG A 201 -2.82 3.17 -2.83
CA ARG A 201 -1.88 2.72 -1.80
C ARG A 201 -0.54 3.41 -1.95
N ALA A 202 -0.07 4.03 -0.87
CA ALA A 202 1.34 4.28 -0.68
C ALA A 202 2.01 2.98 -0.24
N LEU A 203 3.10 2.61 -0.89
CA LEU A 203 3.81 1.35 -0.66
C LEU A 203 5.28 1.63 -0.33
N TRP A 204 5.77 0.96 0.71
CA TRP A 204 7.19 0.84 1.03
C TRP A 204 7.56 -0.63 1.14
N LEU A 205 8.54 -1.06 0.35
CA LEU A 205 8.89 -2.47 0.17
C LEU A 205 10.37 -2.70 0.55
N PRO A 206 10.71 -2.79 1.85
CA PRO A 206 12.09 -3.06 2.25
C PRO A 206 12.51 -4.48 1.85
N ILE A 207 13.78 -4.65 1.52
CA ILE A 207 14.36 -6.00 1.43
C ILE A 207 14.64 -6.49 2.84
N LEU A 208 13.94 -7.56 3.24
CA LEU A 208 14.12 -8.26 4.51
C LEU A 208 14.41 -9.74 4.23
N LEU A 209 15.67 -10.11 4.39
CA LEU A 209 16.17 -11.45 4.05
C LEU A 209 16.05 -12.40 5.25
N LYS A 210 15.82 -13.67 4.93
CA LYS A 210 15.87 -14.80 5.85
C LYS A 210 17.02 -15.74 5.47
N ASP A 211 17.60 -16.42 6.45
CA ASP A 211 18.56 -17.51 6.21
C ASP A 211 17.84 -18.79 5.74
N GLU A 212 18.63 -19.84 5.47
CA GLU A 212 18.10 -21.16 5.04
C GLU A 212 17.18 -21.83 6.07
N ASN A 213 17.26 -21.43 7.34
CA ASN A 213 16.41 -21.93 8.43
C ASN A 213 15.20 -21.02 8.67
N GLY A 214 15.03 -19.96 7.88
CA GLY A 214 13.93 -19.01 7.98
C GLY A 214 14.14 -17.88 9.00
N ASN A 215 15.31 -17.77 9.62
CA ASN A 215 15.60 -16.70 10.59
C ASN A 215 15.96 -15.40 9.88
N MET A 216 15.58 -14.27 10.47
CA MET A 216 15.95 -12.95 9.95
C MET A 216 17.46 -12.73 10.02
N VAL A 217 18.08 -12.27 8.93
CA VAL A 217 19.54 -12.10 8.85
C VAL A 217 20.01 -10.73 9.34
N LYS A 218 21.28 -10.62 9.75
CA LYS A 218 21.89 -9.36 10.25
C LYS A 218 21.95 -8.25 9.20
N GLN A 219 22.03 -8.61 7.91
CA GLN A 219 22.10 -7.68 6.78
C GLN A 219 20.85 -6.76 6.67
N ASN A 220 19.76 -7.09 7.36
CA ASN A 220 18.55 -6.28 7.42
C ASN A 220 18.69 -5.01 8.30
N GLU A 221 19.84 -4.77 8.93
CA GLU A 221 20.09 -3.65 9.87
C GLU A 221 19.60 -2.29 9.34
N LYS A 222 19.85 -1.97 8.06
CA LYS A 222 19.37 -0.72 7.44
C LYS A 222 17.84 -0.62 7.37
N ALA A 223 17.15 -1.74 7.12
CA ALA A 223 15.69 -1.76 7.09
C ALA A 223 15.12 -1.60 8.51
N TYR A 224 15.74 -2.24 9.51
CA TYR A 224 15.32 -2.12 10.91
C TYR A 224 15.41 -0.69 11.45
N GLN A 225 16.31 0.14 10.92
CA GLN A 225 16.39 1.56 11.31
C GLN A 225 15.16 2.37 10.89
N GLN A 226 14.44 1.93 9.85
CA GLN A 226 13.22 2.57 9.34
C GLN A 226 11.94 1.93 9.87
N ILE A 227 12.01 0.66 10.30
CA ILE A 227 10.87 -0.04 10.89
C ILE A 227 10.69 0.41 12.35
N ARG A 228 9.45 0.71 12.69
CA ARG A 228 8.96 1.05 14.02
C ARG A 228 7.92 0.03 14.43
N PHE A 229 7.61 0.01 15.72
CA PHE A 229 6.69 -0.96 16.30
C PHE A 229 5.72 -0.28 17.24
N ARG A 230 4.46 -0.71 17.21
CA ARG A 230 3.44 -0.35 18.19
C ARG A 230 2.75 -1.61 18.70
N GLY A 231 2.28 -1.57 19.94
CA GLY A 231 1.42 -2.61 20.49
C GLY A 231 -0.04 -2.32 20.16
N GLU A 232 -0.79 -3.36 19.77
CA GLU A 232 -2.23 -3.28 19.61
C GLU A 232 -2.88 -4.55 20.16
N ARG A 233 -3.69 -4.42 21.23
CA ARG A 233 -4.34 -5.50 21.99
C ARG A 233 -3.39 -6.63 22.40
N ASP A 234 -3.18 -7.60 21.54
CA ASP A 234 -2.46 -8.87 21.73
C ASP A 234 -1.32 -9.09 20.73
N GLN A 235 -0.98 -8.10 19.90
CA GLN A 235 0.03 -8.21 18.85
C GLN A 235 1.00 -7.02 18.79
N ILE A 236 2.19 -7.28 18.23
CA ILE A 236 3.18 -6.27 17.86
C ILE A 236 2.99 -5.97 16.38
N ILE A 237 2.69 -4.71 16.07
CA ILE A 237 2.50 -4.26 14.70
C ILE A 237 3.73 -3.47 14.26
N SER A 238 4.33 -3.89 13.16
CA SER A 238 5.38 -3.15 12.50
C SER A 238 4.79 -2.09 11.56
N TYR A 239 5.41 -0.92 11.54
CA TYR A 239 5.08 0.15 10.61
C TYR A 239 6.34 0.94 10.22
N THR A 240 6.26 1.73 9.17
CA THR A 240 7.26 2.77 8.87
C THR A 240 6.60 4.14 8.86
N GLU A 241 7.37 5.18 9.14
CA GLU A 241 6.91 6.56 9.11
C GLU A 241 7.25 7.18 7.74
N MET A 242 6.21 7.56 6.99
CA MET A 242 6.32 8.31 5.76
C MET A 242 6.16 9.81 6.06
N PRO A 243 7.27 10.57 6.17
CA PRO A 243 7.20 12.01 6.42
C PRO A 243 6.62 12.76 5.22
N PHE A 244 5.96 13.88 5.47
CA PHE A 244 5.46 14.76 4.42
C PHE A 244 5.66 16.24 4.78
N ALA A 245 5.74 17.10 3.75
CA ALA A 245 5.84 18.54 3.94
C ALA A 245 4.47 19.15 4.26
N ALA A 246 4.41 20.15 5.14
CA ALA A 246 3.13 20.73 5.57
C ALA A 246 2.30 21.29 4.40
N ASP A 247 2.95 21.78 3.35
CA ASP A 247 2.32 22.37 2.17
C ASP A 247 1.73 21.34 1.19
N CYS A 248 1.88 20.03 1.46
CA CYS A 248 1.18 18.99 0.72
C CYS A 248 -0.27 18.85 1.18
N ILE A 249 -0.63 19.30 2.39
CA ILE A 249 -2.04 19.32 2.83
C ILE A 249 -2.75 20.44 2.08
N LYS A 250 -3.83 20.07 1.39
CA LYS A 250 -4.66 21.01 0.61
C LYS A 250 -6.09 21.08 1.10
N ARG A 251 -6.57 20.02 1.75
CA ARG A 251 -7.95 19.94 2.18
C ARG A 251 -8.09 19.16 3.48
N ILE A 252 -9.05 19.56 4.31
CA ILE A 252 -9.50 18.78 5.47
C ILE A 252 -11.01 18.74 5.40
N VAL A 253 -11.56 17.52 5.32
CA VAL A 253 -13.01 17.30 5.37
C VAL A 253 -13.36 16.79 6.77
N ILE A 254 -14.29 17.49 7.41
CA ILE A 254 -14.83 17.13 8.72
C ILE A 254 -15.93 16.09 8.52
N GLY A 255 -15.82 14.97 9.24
CA GLY A 255 -16.81 13.90 9.16
C GLY A 255 -18.22 14.36 9.54
N PRO A 256 -19.28 13.72 9.02
CA PRO A 256 -20.65 14.19 9.17
C PRO A 256 -21.18 14.14 10.62
N LYS A 257 -20.65 13.24 11.46
CA LYS A 257 -20.94 13.14 12.90
C LYS A 257 -19.91 13.86 13.77
N ASN A 258 -18.92 14.51 13.17
CA ASN A 258 -17.86 15.19 13.91
C ASN A 258 -18.34 16.60 14.34
N GLU A 259 -18.30 16.87 15.65
CA GLU A 259 -18.72 18.15 16.23
C GLU A 259 -17.81 19.32 15.88
N MET A 260 -16.61 19.07 15.37
CA MET A 260 -15.69 20.12 14.91
C MET A 260 -16.27 20.97 13.79
N LYS A 261 -17.35 20.52 13.11
CA LYS A 261 -18.11 21.34 12.15
C LYS A 261 -18.65 22.63 12.77
N ASN A 262 -18.93 22.61 14.07
CA ASN A 262 -19.41 23.74 14.88
C ASN A 262 -18.27 24.53 15.56
N HIS A 263 -17.02 24.05 15.46
CA HIS A 263 -15.85 24.59 16.17
C HIS A 263 -14.62 24.77 15.26
N GLN A 264 -14.84 25.27 14.05
CA GLN A 264 -13.77 25.38 13.04
C GLN A 264 -12.63 26.32 13.47
N ASP A 265 -12.88 27.32 14.32
CA ASP A 265 -11.82 28.20 14.83
C ASP A 265 -10.82 27.42 15.71
N VAL A 266 -11.31 26.46 16.50
CA VAL A 266 -10.44 25.57 17.29
C VAL A 266 -9.60 24.68 16.37
N LEU A 267 -10.19 24.19 15.27
CA LEU A 267 -9.45 23.45 14.25
C LEU A 267 -8.35 24.31 13.62
N LYS A 268 -8.63 25.56 13.27
CA LYS A 268 -7.64 26.50 12.72
C LYS A 268 -6.52 26.81 13.72
N ILE A 269 -6.85 27.04 14.99
CA ILE A 269 -5.86 27.20 16.07
C ILE A 269 -4.97 25.97 16.15
N PHE A 270 -5.55 24.76 16.10
CA PHE A 270 -4.78 23.51 16.10
C PHE A 270 -3.85 23.39 14.89
N LEU A 271 -4.32 23.74 13.69
CA LEU A 271 -3.51 23.74 12.47
C LEU A 271 -2.34 24.72 12.59
N GLY A 272 -2.59 25.95 13.04
CA GLY A 272 -1.56 26.96 13.28
C GLY A 272 -0.54 26.50 14.33
N ALA A 273 -1.01 25.94 15.44
CA ALA A 273 -0.14 25.38 16.49
C ALA A 273 0.69 24.18 16.02
N SER A 274 0.22 23.42 15.02
CA SER A 274 0.95 22.31 14.39
C SER A 274 1.84 22.79 13.21
N GLY A 275 1.89 24.10 12.97
CA GLY A 275 2.74 24.76 11.98
C GLY A 275 2.24 24.65 10.55
N TYR A 276 0.92 24.59 10.36
CA TYR A 276 0.26 24.74 9.07
C TYR A 276 -0.30 26.15 8.91
N ASP A 277 -0.30 26.66 7.67
CA ASP A 277 -0.99 27.90 7.31
C ASP A 277 -2.39 27.55 6.79
N ASP A 278 -3.42 27.85 7.59
CA ASP A 278 -4.82 27.52 7.28
C ASP A 278 -5.33 28.22 6.01
N LYS A 279 -4.69 29.31 5.57
CA LYS A 279 -5.02 29.99 4.31
C LYS A 279 -4.77 29.11 3.08
N ASN A 280 -3.91 28.11 3.21
CA ASN A 280 -3.55 27.18 2.13
C ASN A 280 -4.29 25.84 2.21
N ILE A 281 -5.23 25.70 3.15
CA ILE A 281 -5.98 24.47 3.41
C ILE A 281 -7.47 24.77 3.32
N GLU A 282 -8.15 24.14 2.37
CA GLU A 282 -9.60 24.18 2.30
C GLU A 282 -10.19 23.32 3.44
N ILE A 283 -11.02 23.92 4.29
CA ILE A 283 -11.76 23.19 5.33
C ILE A 283 -13.21 23.03 4.88
N GLY A 284 -13.64 21.78 4.71
CA GLY A 284 -15.00 21.41 4.31
C GLY A 284 -15.69 20.54 5.36
N VAL A 285 -17.01 20.43 5.27
CA VAL A 285 -17.82 19.48 6.06
C VAL A 285 -18.45 18.48 5.09
N SER A 286 -18.43 17.20 5.47
CA SER A 286 -19.06 16.14 4.69
C SER A 286 -20.55 16.42 4.45
N MET A 287 -20.99 16.20 3.22
CA MET A 287 -22.39 16.25 2.78
C MET A 287 -23.04 14.86 2.74
N SER A 288 -22.30 13.81 3.08
CA SER A 288 -22.80 12.43 3.10
C SER A 288 -24.00 12.32 4.05
N SER A 289 -25.14 11.88 3.51
CA SER A 289 -26.34 11.65 4.31
C SER A 289 -26.13 10.47 5.27
N TYR A 290 -25.84 10.80 6.53
CA TYR A 290 -25.82 9.84 7.63
C TYR A 290 -27.21 9.76 8.22
N ARG A 291 -27.88 8.62 8.00
CA ARG A 291 -29.08 8.21 8.73
C ARG A 291 -28.69 7.23 9.83
#